data_AF-A0A1W7R960-F1
#
_entry.id   AF-A0A1W7R960-F1
#
_cell.length_a   1.000
_cell.length_b   1.000
_cell.length_c   1.000
_cell.angle_alpha   90.00
_cell.angle_beta   90.00
_cell.angle_gamma   90.00
#
_symmetry.space_group_name_H-M   'P 1'
#
loop_
_entity.id
_entity.type
_entity.pdbx_description
1 polymer ?
#
loop_
_entity_poly.entity_id
_entity_poly.type
_entity_poly.pdbx_seq_one_letter_code
_entity_poly.pdbx_strand_id
1 'polypeptide(L)'
;MKLVFGIFVTVIVMLSFGLVDSGMLEERHWDFVCGSSDETVERLYNCYFEMFPNLVNSYNNLKLCTGMSFPEIIKTFCNERVFIKSKEGNLLLSCLTKDPEFYRKRDDKPNGMIKCIEKEPLFQNRASE
;
A
#
# COMPACT_ATOMS: atom_id res chain seq x y z
N MET A 1 -14.85 30.54 -25.48
CA MET A 1 -14.09 29.26 -25.50
C MET A 1 -13.02 29.23 -24.41
N LYS A 2 -13.40 29.16 -23.12
CA LYS A 2 -12.43 29.04 -21.99
C LYS A 2 -12.87 28.01 -20.92
N LEU A 3 -14.15 27.64 -20.88
CA LEU A 3 -14.71 26.69 -19.91
C LEU A 3 -14.51 25.20 -20.30
N VAL A 4 -14.29 24.90 -21.59
CA VAL A 4 -14.15 23.51 -22.06
C VAL A 4 -12.76 22.93 -21.75
N PHE A 5 -11.74 23.79 -21.66
CA PHE A 5 -10.35 23.34 -21.40
C PHE A 5 -10.15 22.90 -19.94
N GLY A 6 -10.88 23.48 -18.99
CA GLY A 6 -10.80 23.12 -17.57
C GLY A 6 -11.31 21.71 -17.29
N ILE A 7 -12.45 21.34 -17.89
CA ILE A 7 -13.09 20.03 -17.67
C ILE A 7 -12.22 18.90 -18.25
N PHE A 8 -11.56 19.13 -19.39
CA PHE A 8 -10.70 18.12 -20.02
C PHE A 8 -9.46 17.81 -19.18
N VAL A 9 -8.88 18.81 -18.50
CA VAL A 9 -7.74 18.61 -17.59
C VAL A 9 -8.16 17.86 -16.32
N THR A 10 -9.36 18.12 -15.78
CA THR A 10 -9.84 17.40 -14.58
C THR A 10 -10.10 15.92 -14.86
N VAL A 11 -10.66 15.60 -16.02
CA VAL A 11 -10.91 14.20 -16.44
C VAL A 11 -9.60 13.46 -16.69
N ILE A 12 -8.57 14.11 -17.24
CA ILE A 12 -7.24 13.50 -17.44
C ILE A 12 -6.53 13.24 -16.09
N VAL A 13 -6.64 14.13 -15.11
CA VAL A 13 -6.08 13.89 -13.76
C VAL A 13 -6.81 12.74 -13.06
N MET A 14 -8.15 12.66 -13.15
CA MET A 14 -8.90 11.52 -12.61
C MET A 14 -8.56 10.19 -13.30
N LEU A 15 -8.37 10.19 -14.62
CA LEU A 15 -7.94 9.00 -15.37
C LEU A 15 -6.48 8.61 -15.08
N SER A 16 -5.62 9.57 -14.72
CA SER A 16 -4.23 9.29 -14.30
C SER A 16 -4.18 8.67 -12.90
N PHE A 17 -5.11 9.03 -12.01
CA PHE A 17 -5.28 8.34 -10.72
C PHE A 17 -5.83 6.93 -10.90
N GLY A 18 -6.75 6.71 -11.85
CA GLY A 18 -7.28 5.38 -12.19
C GLY A 18 -6.28 4.43 -12.91
N LEU A 19 -5.12 4.92 -13.34
CA LEU A 19 -4.06 4.13 -14.00
C LEU A 19 -2.89 3.75 -13.06
N VAL A 20 -2.91 4.20 -11.81
CA VAL A 20 -2.06 3.70 -10.72
C VAL A 20 -2.71 2.47 -10.04
N ASP A 21 -3.89 2.08 -10.51
CA ASP A 21 -4.84 1.18 -9.85
C ASP A 21 -4.67 -0.31 -10.21
N SER A 22 -3.46 -0.74 -10.55
CA SER A 22 -3.15 -2.17 -10.64
C SER A 22 -2.45 -2.72 -9.41
N GLY A 23 -2.19 -1.89 -8.39
CA GLY A 23 -1.42 -2.27 -7.20
C GLY A 23 -1.95 -1.74 -5.87
N MET A 24 -3.09 -1.03 -5.84
CA MET A 24 -3.68 -0.56 -4.58
C MET A 24 -4.67 -1.59 -4.04
N LEU A 25 -4.56 -1.89 -2.75
CA LEU A 25 -5.56 -2.66 -2.03
C LEU A 25 -6.92 -1.94 -2.14
N GLU A 26 -7.99 -2.69 -2.38
CA GLU A 26 -9.35 -2.11 -2.30
C GLU A 26 -9.64 -1.60 -0.88
N GLU A 27 -10.61 -0.70 -0.72
CA GLU A 27 -10.93 -0.09 0.58
C GLU A 27 -11.19 -1.13 1.69
N ARG A 28 -11.95 -2.19 1.42
CA ARG A 28 -12.20 -3.27 2.38
C ARG A 28 -10.93 -3.98 2.84
N HIS A 29 -9.94 -4.11 1.95
CA HIS A 29 -8.66 -4.75 2.26
C HIS A 29 -7.81 -3.81 3.13
N TRP A 30 -7.82 -2.51 2.83
CA TRP A 30 -7.20 -1.51 3.69
C TRP A 30 -7.84 -1.46 5.08
N ASP A 31 -9.17 -1.46 5.18
CA ASP A 31 -9.88 -1.44 6.45
C ASP A 31 -9.57 -2.68 7.30
N PHE A 32 -9.44 -3.85 6.65
CA PHE A 32 -8.99 -5.05 7.32
C PHE A 32 -7.57 -4.92 7.85
N VAL A 33 -6.61 -4.52 7.01
CA VAL A 33 -5.21 -4.36 7.40
C VAL A 33 -5.07 -3.32 8.52
N CYS A 34 -5.73 -2.18 8.39
CA CYS A 34 -5.65 -1.09 9.36
C CYS A 34 -6.38 -1.38 10.68
N GLY A 35 -7.38 -2.26 10.65
CA GLY A 35 -8.08 -2.75 11.85
C GLY A 35 -7.49 -4.03 12.44
N SER A 36 -6.38 -4.55 11.91
CA SER A 36 -5.77 -5.81 12.33
C SER A 36 -4.70 -5.63 13.42
N SER A 37 -4.41 -6.72 14.15
CA SER A 37 -3.30 -6.77 15.10
C SER A 37 -1.94 -6.76 14.38
N ASP A 38 -0.88 -6.37 15.09
CA ASP A 38 0.49 -6.39 14.55
C ASP A 38 0.91 -7.78 14.08
N GLU A 39 0.50 -8.82 14.80
CA GLU A 39 0.74 -10.23 14.42
C GLU A 39 0.04 -10.59 13.10
N THR A 40 -1.19 -10.12 12.90
CA THR A 40 -1.93 -10.36 11.66
C THR A 40 -1.28 -9.63 10.49
N VAL A 41 -0.89 -8.37 10.70
CA VAL A 41 -0.13 -7.60 9.71
C VAL A 41 1.15 -8.34 9.34
N GLU A 42 1.93 -8.81 10.32
CA GLU A 42 3.17 -9.55 10.07
C GLU A 42 2.95 -10.84 9.24
N ARG A 43 1.90 -11.61 9.55
CA ARG A 43 1.53 -12.80 8.75
C ARG A 43 1.21 -12.46 7.30
N LEU A 44 0.44 -11.38 7.06
CA LEU A 44 0.09 -10.93 5.70
C LEU A 44 1.35 -10.59 4.88
N TYR A 45 2.31 -9.89 5.49
CA TYR A 45 3.56 -9.54 4.81
C TYR A 45 4.46 -10.75 4.59
N ASN A 46 4.54 -11.69 5.54
CA ASN A 46 5.28 -12.93 5.34
C ASN A 46 4.71 -13.73 4.15
N CYS A 47 3.38 -13.87 4.08
CA CYS A 47 2.71 -14.44 2.91
C CYS A 47 3.07 -13.69 1.60
N TYR A 48 3.10 -12.35 1.64
CA TYR A 48 3.46 -11.54 0.48
C TYR A 48 4.92 -11.76 0.03
N PHE A 49 5.86 -11.88 0.97
CA PHE A 49 7.27 -12.12 0.67
C PHE A 49 7.57 -13.52 0.17
N GLU A 50 6.81 -14.53 0.57
CA GLU A 50 6.91 -15.86 -0.03
C GLU A 50 6.60 -15.81 -1.54
N MET A 51 5.68 -14.96 -1.96
CA MET A 51 5.37 -14.75 -3.38
C MET A 51 6.38 -13.85 -4.10
N PHE A 52 6.99 -12.90 -3.38
CA PHE A 52 7.93 -11.93 -3.94
C PHE A 52 9.18 -11.80 -3.07
N PRO A 53 10.05 -12.82 -3.02
CA PRO A 53 11.21 -12.85 -2.13
C PRO A 53 12.23 -11.75 -2.45
N ASN A 54 12.25 -11.25 -3.69
CA ASN A 54 13.08 -10.11 -4.09
C ASN A 54 12.74 -8.82 -3.34
N LEU A 55 11.53 -8.70 -2.78
CA LEU A 55 11.10 -7.50 -2.05
C LEU A 55 11.57 -7.48 -0.59
N VAL A 56 12.03 -8.61 -0.06
CA VAL A 56 12.56 -8.70 1.31
C VAL A 56 13.71 -7.71 1.49
N ASN A 57 14.59 -7.57 0.50
CA ASN A 57 15.71 -6.63 0.55
C ASN A 57 15.25 -5.17 0.50
N SER A 58 14.36 -4.82 -0.42
CA SER A 58 13.77 -3.48 -0.49
C SER A 58 13.12 -3.08 0.82
N TYR A 59 12.47 -4.05 1.47
CA TYR A 59 11.87 -3.80 2.74
C TYR A 59 12.90 -3.63 3.87
N ASN A 60 13.89 -4.51 3.96
CA ASN A 60 14.94 -4.38 4.96
C ASN A 60 15.64 -3.02 4.85
N ASN A 61 15.81 -2.51 3.64
CA ASN A 61 16.32 -1.15 3.40
C ASN A 61 15.37 -0.07 3.95
N LEU A 62 14.06 -0.22 3.74
CA LEU A 62 13.05 0.70 4.30
C LEU A 62 13.07 0.69 5.84
N LYS A 63 13.15 -0.49 6.46
CA LYS A 63 13.29 -0.65 7.92
C LYS A 63 14.56 0.02 8.45
N LEU A 64 15.70 -0.20 7.80
CA LEU A 64 16.98 0.43 8.18
C LEU A 64 16.94 1.95 8.01
N CYS A 65 16.28 2.45 6.97
CA CYS A 65 16.18 3.88 6.70
C CYS A 65 15.25 4.62 7.69
N THR A 66 14.14 3.99 8.07
CA THR A 66 13.12 4.59 8.94
C THR A 66 13.34 4.31 10.43
N GLY A 67 14.00 3.20 10.76
CA GLY A 67 14.07 2.66 12.11
C GLY A 67 12.77 2.02 12.60
N MET A 68 11.75 1.91 11.74
CA MET A 68 10.42 1.42 12.10
C MET A 68 10.29 -0.08 11.80
N SER A 69 9.56 -0.79 12.66
CA SER A 69 9.11 -2.15 12.38
C SER A 69 8.05 -2.17 11.27
N PHE A 70 7.76 -3.37 10.77
CA PHE A 70 6.73 -3.55 9.75
C PHE A 70 5.35 -3.04 10.15
N PRO A 71 4.80 -3.50 11.29
CA PRO A 71 3.48 -3.07 11.68
C PRO A 71 3.41 -1.56 11.91
N GLU A 72 4.50 -0.93 12.39
CA GLU A 72 4.59 0.53 12.55
C GLU A 72 4.54 1.27 11.21
N ILE A 73 5.25 0.79 10.19
CA ILE A 73 5.22 1.38 8.84
C ILE A 73 3.78 1.34 8.28
N ILE A 74 3.10 0.20 8.43
CA ILE A 74 1.72 0.03 7.94
C ILE A 74 0.73 0.85 8.73
N LYS A 75 0.83 0.87 10.06
CA LYS A 75 0.01 1.73 10.92
C LYS A 75 0.21 3.21 10.58
N THR A 76 1.42 3.61 10.19
CA THR A 76 1.68 4.98 9.72
C THR A 76 0.92 5.26 8.42
N PHE A 77 0.88 4.33 7.47
CA PHE A 77 0.05 4.47 6.27
C PHE A 77 -1.46 4.47 6.58
N CYS A 78 -1.89 3.67 7.55
CA CYS A 78 -3.29 3.59 7.98
C CYS A 78 -3.80 4.86 8.65
N ASN A 79 -2.98 5.46 9.52
CA ASN A 79 -3.31 6.69 10.24
C ASN A 79 -3.28 7.92 9.33
N GLU A 80 -2.48 7.87 8.27
CA GLU A 80 -2.24 8.97 7.35
C GLU A 80 -2.79 8.62 5.95
N ARG A 81 -4.13 8.54 5.79
CA ARG A 81 -4.76 8.52 4.45
C ARG A 81 -4.40 9.76 3.60
N VAL A 82 -3.65 10.72 4.14
CA VAL A 82 -3.07 11.87 3.44
C VAL A 82 -1.56 11.95 3.77
N PHE A 83 -0.74 11.30 2.95
CA PHE A 83 0.73 11.14 3.02
C PHE A 83 1.62 12.39 3.26
N ILE A 84 1.07 13.58 3.56
CA ILE A 84 1.77 14.86 3.36
C ILE A 84 1.92 15.70 4.64
N LYS A 85 1.45 15.28 5.83
CA LYS A 85 1.44 16.19 7.01
C LYS A 85 2.25 15.76 8.24
N SER A 86 2.58 14.48 8.44
CA SER A 86 3.39 14.05 9.60
C SER A 86 4.89 13.94 9.30
N LYS A 87 5.71 14.01 10.36
CA LYS A 87 7.17 13.83 10.26
C LYS A 87 7.50 12.40 9.83
N GLU A 88 6.76 11.44 10.36
CA GLU A 88 6.86 10.00 10.08
C GLU A 88 6.47 9.69 8.63
N GLY A 89 5.38 10.26 8.12
CA GLY A 89 4.97 10.13 6.72
C GLY A 89 6.01 10.70 5.75
N ASN A 90 6.59 11.87 6.07
CA ASN A 90 7.67 12.47 5.27
C ASN A 90 8.95 11.63 5.28
N LEU A 91 9.32 11.07 6.43
CA LEU A 91 10.46 10.15 6.54
C LEU A 91 10.24 8.90 5.70
N LEU A 92 9.05 8.30 5.77
CA LEU A 92 8.66 7.15 4.97
C LEU A 92 8.75 7.44 3.48
N LEU A 93 8.16 8.54 3.01
CA LEU A 93 8.22 8.93 1.62
C LEU A 93 9.66 9.14 1.15
N SER A 94 10.47 9.84 1.94
CA SER A 94 11.91 10.03 1.63
C SER A 94 12.64 8.70 1.52
N CYS A 95 12.41 7.77 2.44
CA CYS A 95 13.05 6.45 2.41
C CYS A 95 12.58 5.60 1.24
N LEU A 96 11.28 5.60 0.92
CA LEU A 96 10.73 4.87 -0.23
C LEU A 96 11.34 5.36 -1.54
N THR A 97 11.50 6.68 -1.72
CA THR A 97 12.08 7.25 -2.95
C THR A 97 13.55 6.90 -3.18
N LYS A 98 14.25 6.35 -2.18
CA LYS A 98 15.64 5.88 -2.33
C LYS A 98 15.72 4.49 -2.96
N ASP A 99 14.63 3.72 -2.98
CA ASP A 99 14.60 2.40 -3.58
C ASP A 99 13.78 2.40 -4.88
N PRO A 100 14.43 2.44 -6.06
CA PRO A 100 13.73 2.46 -7.34
C PRO A 100 12.95 1.16 -7.61
N GLU A 101 13.30 0.04 -6.97
CA GLU A 101 12.60 -1.24 -7.13
C GLU A 101 11.22 -1.21 -6.45
N PHE A 102 11.01 -0.33 -5.46
CA PHE A 102 9.74 -0.22 -4.75
C PHE A 102 8.61 0.30 -5.66
N TYR A 103 8.93 1.20 -6.59
CA TYR A 103 7.97 1.81 -7.52
C TYR A 103 7.89 1.11 -8.88
N ARG A 104 8.69 0.06 -9.09
CA ARG A 104 8.66 -0.68 -10.34
C ARG A 104 7.27 -1.32 -10.48
N LYS A 105 6.53 -0.95 -11.53
CA LYS A 105 5.21 -1.55 -11.83
C LYS A 105 5.36 -3.07 -11.79
N ARG A 106 4.65 -3.70 -10.89
CA ARG A 106 4.58 -5.16 -10.79
C ARG A 106 3.40 -5.64 -11.63
N ASP A 107 3.64 -6.69 -12.41
CA ASP A 107 2.62 -7.38 -13.22
C ASP A 107 1.87 -8.45 -12.39
N ASP A 108 1.77 -8.28 -11.07
CA ASP A 108 1.03 -9.21 -10.21
C ASP A 108 -0.46 -8.88 -10.18
N LYS A 109 -1.24 -9.54 -11.05
CA LYS A 109 -2.70 -9.48 -11.02
C LYS A 109 -3.33 -10.85 -10.68
N PRO A 110 -4.22 -10.93 -9.67
CA PRO A 110 -4.49 -9.89 -8.67
C PRO A 110 -3.27 -9.67 -7.77
N ASN A 111 -3.18 -8.47 -7.18
CA ASN A 111 -2.10 -8.06 -6.28
C ASN A 111 -1.88 -9.16 -5.23
N GLY A 112 -0.64 -9.61 -5.05
CA GLY A 112 -0.38 -10.72 -4.13
C GLY A 112 -0.82 -10.43 -2.69
N MET A 113 -0.81 -9.18 -2.26
CA MET A 113 -1.30 -8.82 -0.92
C MET A 113 -2.80 -9.07 -0.78
N ILE A 114 -3.60 -8.83 -1.82
CA ILE A 114 -5.03 -9.19 -1.83
C ILE A 114 -5.18 -10.70 -1.60
N LYS A 115 -4.38 -11.52 -2.30
CA LYS A 115 -4.42 -12.98 -2.12
C LYS A 115 -4.06 -13.41 -0.69
N CYS A 116 -3.18 -12.68 -0.01
CA CYS A 116 -2.87 -12.96 1.39
C CYS A 116 -4.02 -12.57 2.32
N ILE A 117 -4.63 -11.40 2.10
CA ILE A 117 -5.75 -10.92 2.90
C ILE A 117 -6.97 -11.83 2.74
N GLU A 118 -7.32 -12.22 1.52
CA GLU A 118 -8.48 -13.09 1.26
C GLU A 118 -8.34 -14.50 1.83
N LYS A 119 -7.12 -14.91 2.24
CA LYS A 119 -6.88 -16.18 2.95
C LYS A 119 -7.01 -16.07 4.48
N GLU A 120 -6.99 -14.86 5.05
CA GLU A 120 -7.13 -14.71 6.49
C GLU A 120 -8.57 -15.05 6.94
N PRO A 121 -8.77 -15.99 7.88
CA PRO A 121 -10.10 -16.37 8.33
C PRO A 121 -10.92 -15.18 8.87
N LEU A 122 -10.25 -14.24 9.52
CA LEU A 122 -10.88 -13.04 10.07
C LEU A 122 -11.44 -12.11 8.98
N PHE A 123 -10.84 -12.10 7.79
CA PHE A 123 -11.34 -11.30 6.67
C PHE A 123 -12.58 -11.96 6.05
N GLN A 124 -12.56 -13.28 5.87
CA GLN A 124 -13.66 -14.05 5.29
C GLN A 124 -14.94 -13.96 6.14
N ASN A 125 -14.79 -13.99 7.47
CA ASN A 125 -15.92 -13.87 8.39
C ASN A 125 -16.60 -12.49 8.30
N ARG A 126 -15.84 -11.40 8.08
CA ARG A 126 -16.39 -10.05 7.90
C ARG A 126 -17.10 -9.83 6.57
N ALA A 127 -16.79 -10.61 5.55
CA ALA A 127 -17.43 -10.50 4.24
C ALA A 127 -18.82 -11.18 4.18
N SER A 128 -19.19 -11.92 5.23
CA SER A 128 -20.46 -12.66 5.34
C SER A 128 -21.53 -11.92 6.16
N GLU A 129 -21.19 -10.74 6.68
CA GLU A 129 -22.07 -9.83 7.45
C GLU A 129 -22.60 -8.70 6.56
#